data_AF-A0A9E3F569-F1
#
_entry.id   AF-A0A9E3F569-F1
#
_cell.length_a   1.000
_cell.length_b   1.000
_cell.length_c   1.000
_cell.angle_alpha   90.00
_cell.angle_beta   90.00
_cell.angle_gamma   90.00
#
_symmetry.space_group_name_H-M   'P 1'
#
loop_
_entity.id
_entity.type
_entity.pdbx_description
1 polymer ?
#
loop_
_entity_poly.entity_id
_entity_poly.type
_entity_poly.pdbx_seq_one_letter_code
_entity_poly.pdbx_strand_id
1 'polypeptide(L)'
;MWFFRPLAALALGTAILAAPPAVQAKARPAAPAGSFLHRQARSVPQLVQEVQADPAARRRFARYFHIPEGQVAAYLGRTLRAGALPQPGRYTVFFVAASGLVYPTRMDLRPGTPVFVGRDGKPALLQGTGNPLTPFATAVEVHVIEGGPSVRVGGTVEQIIPAAGADIPVPANDSAPPPATHAASR
;
A
#
# COMPACT_ATOMS: atom_id res chain seq x y z
N MET A 1 29.70 71.33 45.70
CA MET A 1 29.82 69.87 45.84
C MET A 1 28.40 69.28 45.80
N TRP A 2 28.16 68.24 44.98
CA TRP A 2 27.06 67.25 45.09
C TRP A 2 25.65 67.71 44.65
N PHE A 3 24.82 67.00 43.87
CA PHE A 3 24.89 65.80 43.02
C PHE A 3 23.68 65.88 42.06
N PHE A 4 23.89 65.70 40.75
CA PHE A 4 22.80 65.46 39.78
C PHE A 4 22.47 63.96 39.80
N ARG A 5 21.22 63.57 40.09
CA ARG A 5 20.73 62.20 39.87
C ARG A 5 19.63 62.24 38.81
N PRO A 6 19.80 61.62 37.62
CA PRO A 6 18.69 61.37 36.72
C PRO A 6 17.93 60.11 37.17
N LEU A 7 16.61 60.23 37.31
CA LEU A 7 15.71 59.09 37.42
C LEU A 7 15.62 58.43 36.03
N ALA A 8 16.25 57.27 35.89
CA ALA A 8 16.03 56.38 34.75
C ALA A 8 14.71 55.64 34.97
N ALA A 9 13.68 55.99 34.21
CA ALA A 9 12.42 55.24 34.15
C ALA A 9 12.64 54.01 33.24
N LEU A 10 12.74 52.84 33.87
CA LEU A 10 12.85 51.55 33.19
C LEU A 10 11.45 51.11 32.73
N ALA A 11 11.16 51.20 31.42
CA ALA A 11 9.94 50.66 30.83
C ALA A 11 10.09 49.14 30.64
N LEU A 12 9.40 48.36 31.48
CA LEU A 12 9.36 46.91 31.40
C LEU A 12 8.34 46.48 30.32
N GLY A 13 8.82 46.18 29.11
CA GLY A 13 8.00 45.67 28.03
C GLY A 13 7.67 44.19 28.21
N THR A 14 6.41 43.85 28.49
CA THR A 14 5.90 42.48 28.49
C THR A 14 5.64 42.01 27.06
N ALA A 15 6.50 41.14 26.53
CA ALA A 15 6.25 40.44 25.28
C ALA A 15 5.26 39.29 25.51
N ILE A 16 4.04 39.42 25.00
CA ILE A 16 3.03 38.36 25.01
C ILE A 16 3.40 37.35 23.92
N LEU A 17 3.90 36.19 24.32
CA LEU A 17 4.18 35.06 23.43
C LEU A 17 2.85 34.43 23.01
N ALA A 18 2.31 34.81 21.85
CA ALA A 18 1.10 34.23 21.31
C ALA A 18 1.36 32.76 20.88
N ALA A 19 0.86 31.80 21.68
CA ALA A 19 0.87 30.40 21.29
C ALA A 19 -0.12 30.18 20.12
N PRO A 20 0.26 29.43 19.06
CA PRO A 20 -0.65 29.13 17.96
C PRO A 20 -1.82 28.25 18.46
N PRO A 21 -3.04 28.45 17.95
CA PRO A 21 -4.19 27.63 18.32
C PRO A 21 -3.95 26.17 17.90
N ALA A 22 -4.10 25.25 18.84
CA ALA A 22 -4.05 23.82 18.56
C ALA A 22 -5.23 23.44 17.65
N VAL A 23 -4.95 23.09 16.39
CA VAL A 23 -5.95 22.57 15.46
C VAL A 23 -6.39 21.19 15.97
N GLN A 24 -7.55 21.13 16.61
CA GLN A 24 -8.15 19.85 17.01
C GLN A 24 -8.62 19.11 15.76
N ALA A 25 -7.89 18.07 15.36
CA ALA A 25 -8.32 17.19 14.30
C ALA A 25 -9.61 16.46 14.73
N LYS A 26 -10.73 16.79 14.09
CA LYS A 26 -12.01 16.10 14.33
C LYS A 26 -11.83 14.59 14.11
N ALA A 27 -12.23 13.80 15.10
CA ALA A 27 -12.15 12.34 15.03
C ALA A 27 -12.88 11.83 13.78
N ARG A 28 -12.19 10.99 12.99
CA ARG A 28 -12.75 10.38 11.77
C ARG A 28 -13.65 9.19 12.15
N PRO A 29 -14.73 8.93 11.39
CA PRO A 29 -15.62 7.80 11.66
C PRO A 29 -14.87 6.47 11.63
N ALA A 30 -15.35 5.50 12.42
CA ALA A 30 -14.87 4.13 12.34
C ALA A 30 -15.18 3.52 10.96
N ALA A 31 -14.27 2.69 10.46
CA ALA A 31 -14.51 1.89 9.28
C ALA A 31 -15.36 0.65 9.65
N PRO A 32 -16.20 0.13 8.73
CA PRO A 32 -16.95 -1.09 8.96
C PRO A 32 -16.04 -2.30 9.25
N ALA A 33 -16.59 -3.33 9.88
CA ALA A 33 -15.89 -4.60 10.07
C ALA A 33 -15.40 -5.17 8.73
N GLY A 34 -14.26 -5.86 8.76
CA GLY A 34 -13.62 -6.39 7.56
C GLY A 34 -12.76 -5.39 6.79
N SER A 35 -12.71 -4.12 7.22
CA SER A 35 -11.88 -3.09 6.61
C SER A 35 -10.40 -3.28 6.92
N PHE A 36 -9.54 -2.88 5.99
CA PHE A 36 -8.10 -2.79 6.24
C PHE A 36 -7.77 -1.72 7.28
N LEU A 37 -8.50 -0.61 7.25
CA LEU A 37 -8.40 0.49 8.22
C LEU A 37 -9.37 0.32 9.39
N HIS A 38 -9.03 0.84 10.57
CA HIS A 38 -9.99 0.98 11.67
C HIS A 38 -10.75 2.31 11.65
N ARG A 39 -10.16 3.40 11.14
CA ARG A 39 -10.87 4.66 10.85
C ARG A 39 -10.85 5.00 9.38
N GLN A 40 -11.91 5.68 8.94
CA GLN A 40 -12.06 6.02 7.55
C GLN A 40 -10.99 7.00 7.05
N ALA A 41 -10.50 6.79 5.83
CA ALA A 41 -9.59 7.72 5.15
C ALA A 41 -10.19 8.17 3.82
N ARG A 42 -10.41 9.49 3.67
CA ARG A 42 -10.97 10.10 2.45
C ARG A 42 -9.94 10.81 1.59
N SER A 43 -8.68 10.80 2.00
CA SER A 43 -7.57 11.37 1.25
C SER A 43 -6.30 10.57 1.53
N VAL A 44 -5.29 10.69 0.65
CA VAL A 44 -4.01 10.00 0.83
C VAL A 44 -3.31 10.45 2.13
N PRO A 45 -3.28 11.74 2.51
CA PRO A 45 -2.73 12.13 3.81
C PRO A 45 -3.43 11.47 5.00
N GLN A 46 -4.78 11.34 4.95
CA GLN A 46 -5.53 10.66 6.00
C GLN A 46 -5.27 9.15 6.03
N LEU A 47 -5.05 8.52 4.87
CA LEU A 47 -4.68 7.11 4.76
C LEU A 47 -3.30 6.87 5.38
N VAL A 48 -2.32 7.68 4.99
CA VAL A 48 -0.95 7.62 5.52
C VAL A 48 -0.94 7.84 7.02
N GLN A 49 -1.65 8.88 7.50
CA GLN A 49 -1.78 9.17 8.92
C GLN A 49 -2.40 7.99 9.68
N GLU A 50 -3.46 7.37 9.14
CA GLU A 50 -4.09 6.22 9.79
C GLU A 50 -3.14 5.03 9.88
N VAL A 51 -2.44 4.71 8.81
CA VAL A 51 -1.49 3.59 8.77
C VAL A 51 -0.28 3.83 9.69
N GLN A 52 0.13 5.08 9.88
CA GLN A 52 1.16 5.43 10.87
C GLN A 52 0.63 5.25 12.30
N ALA A 53 -0.59 5.75 12.57
CA ALA A 53 -1.19 5.73 13.90
C ALA A 53 -1.67 4.34 14.34
N ASP A 54 -2.03 3.48 13.40
CA ASP A 54 -2.62 2.15 13.65
C ASP A 54 -1.68 1.01 13.18
N PRO A 55 -0.99 0.34 14.12
CA PRO A 55 -0.11 -0.78 13.81
C PRO A 55 -0.83 -1.97 13.15
N ALA A 56 -2.11 -2.20 13.44
CA ALA A 56 -2.84 -3.32 12.88
C ALA A 56 -3.18 -3.09 11.40
N ALA A 57 -3.62 -1.88 11.03
CA ALA A 57 -3.78 -1.49 9.63
C ALA A 57 -2.43 -1.62 8.87
N ARG A 58 -1.34 -1.14 9.47
CA ARG A 58 0.00 -1.25 8.88
C ARG A 58 0.41 -2.70 8.61
N ARG A 59 0.22 -3.60 9.57
CA ARG A 59 0.47 -5.05 9.38
C ARG A 59 -0.36 -5.66 8.27
N ARG A 60 -1.64 -5.30 8.17
CA ARG A 60 -2.54 -5.81 7.11
C ARG A 60 -2.00 -5.41 5.73
N PHE A 61 -1.63 -4.15 5.56
CA PHE A 61 -1.05 -3.69 4.30
C PHE A 61 0.33 -4.26 4.01
N ALA A 62 1.21 -4.39 5.02
CA ALA A 62 2.52 -5.00 4.87
C ALA A 62 2.41 -6.44 4.33
N ARG A 63 1.52 -7.24 4.93
CA ARG A 63 1.26 -8.61 4.48
C ARG A 63 0.64 -8.65 3.09
N TYR A 64 -0.30 -7.75 2.79
CA TYR A 64 -0.98 -7.74 1.50
C TYR A 64 -0.08 -7.31 0.34
N PHE A 65 0.74 -6.29 0.56
CA PHE A 65 1.64 -5.74 -0.46
C PHE A 65 3.03 -6.39 -0.46
N HIS A 66 3.29 -7.34 0.44
CA HIS A 66 4.59 -7.99 0.61
C HIS A 66 5.75 -7.00 0.79
N ILE A 67 5.53 -5.93 1.58
CA ILE A 67 6.54 -4.92 1.90
C ILE A 67 6.79 -4.82 3.41
N PRO A 68 7.97 -4.37 3.85
CA PRO A 68 8.23 -4.15 5.27
C PRO A 68 7.26 -3.15 5.90
N GLU A 69 6.81 -3.41 7.13
CA GLU A 69 5.83 -2.56 7.83
C GLU A 69 6.24 -1.08 7.88
N GLY A 70 7.52 -0.79 8.13
CA GLY A 70 8.05 0.57 8.20
C GLY A 70 7.96 1.35 6.88
N GLN A 71 7.82 0.65 5.74
CA GLN A 71 7.74 1.28 4.42
C GLN A 71 6.31 1.54 3.96
N VAL A 72 5.30 0.93 4.60
CA VAL A 72 3.90 0.96 4.13
C VAL A 72 3.38 2.39 3.97
N ALA A 73 3.57 3.25 4.97
CA ALA A 73 3.07 4.62 4.93
C ALA A 73 3.69 5.43 3.77
N ALA A 74 5.01 5.30 3.58
CA ALA A 74 5.72 5.96 2.48
C ALA A 74 5.30 5.39 1.12
N TYR A 75 5.15 4.07 1.01
CA TYR A 75 4.69 3.39 -0.19
C TYR A 75 3.30 3.90 -0.62
N LEU A 76 2.32 3.89 0.29
CA LEU A 76 0.96 4.37 0.01
C LEU A 76 0.95 5.86 -0.37
N GLY A 77 1.70 6.70 0.35
CA GLY A 77 1.77 8.13 0.08
C GLY A 77 2.40 8.48 -1.28
N ARG A 78 3.33 7.66 -1.77
CA ARG A 78 4.05 7.88 -3.04
C ARG A 78 3.37 7.26 -4.25
N THR A 79 2.60 6.19 -4.06
CA THR A 79 2.03 5.40 -5.17
C THR A 79 0.56 5.69 -5.42
N LEU A 80 -0.15 6.24 -4.44
CA LEU A 80 -1.59 6.46 -4.53
C LEU A 80 -1.95 7.94 -4.70
N ARG A 81 -3.06 8.16 -5.41
CA ARG A 81 -3.80 9.42 -5.45
C ARG A 81 -5.29 9.17 -5.23
N ALA A 82 -6.04 10.18 -4.79
CA ALA A 82 -7.49 10.08 -4.75
C ALA A 82 -8.06 10.11 -6.18
N GLY A 83 -9.14 9.37 -6.41
CA GLY A 83 -9.85 9.32 -7.67
C GLY A 83 -11.21 8.66 -7.53
N ALA A 84 -11.80 8.28 -8.66
CA ALA A 84 -13.10 7.62 -8.70
C ALA A 84 -13.11 6.55 -9.80
N LEU A 85 -13.98 5.54 -9.65
CA LEU A 85 -14.15 4.52 -10.67
C LEU A 85 -14.71 5.14 -11.96
N PRO A 86 -14.09 4.90 -13.12
CA PRO A 86 -14.53 5.49 -14.38
C PRO A 86 -15.78 4.81 -14.95
N GLN A 87 -15.98 3.53 -14.65
CA GLN A 87 -17.06 2.71 -15.21
C GLN A 87 -17.66 1.82 -14.11
N PRO A 88 -18.95 1.44 -14.24
CA PRO A 88 -19.51 0.37 -13.41
C PRO A 88 -18.80 -0.95 -13.72
N GLY A 89 -18.76 -1.84 -12.73
CA GLY A 89 -18.25 -3.17 -12.97
C GLY A 89 -18.24 -4.04 -11.72
N ARG A 90 -17.95 -5.32 -11.92
CA ARG A 90 -17.76 -6.27 -10.86
C ARG A 90 -16.29 -6.32 -10.47
N TYR A 91 -15.97 -5.78 -9.29
CA TYR A 91 -14.61 -5.70 -8.77
C TYR A 91 -14.38 -6.75 -7.70
N THR A 92 -13.14 -7.22 -7.58
CA THR A 92 -12.73 -8.06 -6.45
C THR A 92 -12.23 -7.15 -5.34
N VAL A 93 -12.95 -7.10 -4.23
CA VAL A 93 -12.58 -6.34 -3.03
C VAL A 93 -12.00 -7.30 -2.00
N PHE A 94 -10.87 -6.97 -1.42
CA PHE A 94 -10.23 -7.78 -0.40
C PHE A 94 -10.59 -7.28 1.00
N PHE A 95 -11.12 -8.18 1.82
CA PHE A 95 -11.53 -7.93 3.20
C PHE A 95 -10.64 -8.70 4.18
N VAL A 96 -10.66 -8.29 5.44
CA VAL A 96 -9.91 -8.94 6.53
C VAL A 96 -10.87 -9.63 7.48
N ALA A 97 -10.78 -10.96 7.61
CA ALA A 97 -11.57 -11.72 8.57
C ALA A 97 -11.17 -11.37 10.01
N ALA A 98 -12.00 -11.74 10.99
CA ALA A 98 -11.68 -11.57 12.41
C ALA A 98 -10.37 -12.29 12.81
N SER A 99 -10.04 -13.41 12.13
CA SER A 99 -8.77 -14.13 12.28
C SER A 99 -7.55 -13.39 11.72
N GLY A 100 -7.76 -12.29 10.98
CA GLY A 100 -6.72 -11.54 10.30
C GLY A 100 -6.37 -12.07 8.90
N LEU A 101 -7.03 -13.14 8.44
CA LEU A 101 -6.90 -13.66 7.07
C LEU A 101 -7.53 -12.70 6.07
N VAL A 102 -6.85 -12.49 4.94
CA VAL A 102 -7.39 -11.68 3.83
C VAL A 102 -8.17 -12.59 2.89
N TYR A 103 -9.39 -12.19 2.52
CA TYR A 103 -10.24 -12.95 1.59
C TYR A 103 -10.86 -12.04 0.52
N PRO A 104 -11.00 -12.52 -0.73
CA PRO A 104 -11.62 -11.77 -1.81
C PRO A 104 -13.15 -11.86 -1.75
N THR A 105 -13.83 -10.80 -2.19
CA THR A 105 -15.28 -10.78 -2.41
C THR A 105 -15.58 -10.01 -3.69
N ARG A 106 -16.45 -10.55 -4.56
CA ARG A 106 -16.87 -9.86 -5.78
C ARG A 106 -18.01 -8.89 -5.46
N MET A 107 -17.82 -7.61 -5.75
CA MET A 107 -18.80 -6.55 -5.52
C MET A 107 -19.08 -5.77 -6.79
N ASP A 108 -20.34 -5.44 -7.05
CA ASP A 108 -20.71 -4.53 -8.11
C ASP A 108 -20.54 -3.09 -7.63
N LEU A 109 -19.61 -2.36 -8.25
CA LEU A 109 -19.32 -0.97 -7.92
C LEU A 109 -19.83 -0.06 -9.04
N ARG A 110 -20.38 1.08 -8.64
CA ARG A 110 -20.96 2.08 -9.56
C ARG A 110 -19.86 3.02 -10.09
N PRO A 111 -20.04 3.64 -11.26
CA PRO A 111 -19.18 4.73 -11.69
C PRO A 111 -19.21 5.86 -10.65
N GLY A 112 -18.10 6.56 -10.49
CA GLY A 112 -17.96 7.63 -9.50
C GLY A 112 -17.69 7.14 -8.07
N THR A 113 -17.67 5.83 -7.80
CA THR A 113 -17.29 5.30 -6.48
C THR A 113 -15.88 5.79 -6.12
N PRO A 114 -15.68 6.43 -4.95
CA PRO A 114 -14.39 7.01 -4.58
C PRO A 114 -13.36 5.92 -4.24
N VAL A 115 -12.16 6.06 -4.80
CA VAL A 115 -11.07 5.09 -4.69
C VAL A 115 -9.72 5.78 -4.57
N PHE A 116 -8.74 5.07 -4.03
CA PHE A 116 -7.33 5.40 -4.23
C PHE A 116 -6.82 4.69 -5.48
N VAL A 117 -6.20 5.44 -6.36
CA VAL A 117 -5.74 5.02 -7.68
C VAL A 117 -4.22 4.95 -7.68
N GLY A 118 -3.66 3.87 -8.24
CA GLY A 118 -2.22 3.70 -8.44
C GLY A 118 -1.65 4.62 -9.52
N ARG A 119 -0.32 4.66 -9.65
CA ARG A 119 0.38 5.46 -10.69
C ARG A 119 -0.02 5.06 -12.11
N ASP A 120 -0.33 3.79 -12.32
CA ASP A 120 -0.82 3.23 -13.58
C ASP A 120 -2.28 3.61 -13.90
N GLY A 121 -2.94 4.39 -13.03
CA GLY A 121 -4.33 4.81 -13.21
C GLY A 121 -5.36 3.75 -12.82
N LYS A 122 -4.93 2.59 -12.28
CA LYS A 122 -5.85 1.53 -11.88
C LYS A 122 -6.36 1.77 -10.45
N PRO A 123 -7.65 1.48 -10.16
CA PRO A 123 -8.18 1.50 -8.81
C PRO A 123 -7.41 0.49 -7.94
N ALA A 124 -6.76 0.97 -6.89
CA ALA A 124 -5.93 0.15 -6.01
C ALA A 124 -6.67 -0.18 -4.70
N LEU A 125 -7.30 0.82 -4.06
CA LEU A 125 -8.02 0.65 -2.80
C LEU A 125 -9.37 1.38 -2.83
N LEU A 126 -10.36 0.88 -2.10
CA LEU A 126 -11.58 1.63 -1.80
C LEU A 126 -11.28 2.78 -0.83
N GLN A 127 -11.77 3.96 -1.16
CA GLN A 127 -11.69 5.10 -0.25
C GLN A 127 -12.63 4.87 0.95
N GLY A 128 -12.23 5.35 2.13
CA GLY A 128 -12.92 5.09 3.39
C GLY A 128 -12.41 3.82 4.07
N THR A 129 -12.52 2.65 3.45
CA THR A 129 -12.17 1.37 4.11
C THR A 129 -10.72 0.94 3.90
N GLY A 130 -10.06 1.44 2.86
CA GLY A 130 -8.71 1.06 2.48
C GLY A 130 -8.60 -0.36 1.93
N ASN A 131 -9.73 -0.98 1.57
CA ASN A 131 -9.76 -2.35 1.08
C ASN A 131 -9.19 -2.43 -0.35
N PRO A 132 -8.25 -3.34 -0.63
CA PRO A 132 -7.71 -3.51 -1.97
C PRO A 132 -8.74 -3.92 -3.01
N LEU A 133 -8.57 -3.45 -4.25
CA LEU A 133 -9.43 -3.71 -5.42
C LEU A 133 -8.77 -4.60 -6.48
N THR A 134 -7.46 -4.83 -6.36
CA THR A 134 -6.67 -5.62 -7.31
C THR A 134 -5.86 -6.63 -6.54
N PRO A 135 -5.86 -7.93 -6.91
CA PRO A 135 -4.85 -8.84 -6.41
C PRO A 135 -3.48 -8.26 -6.74
N PHE A 136 -2.57 -8.24 -5.77
CA PHE A 136 -1.22 -7.75 -6.03
C PHE A 136 -0.56 -8.68 -7.04
N ALA A 137 -0.43 -8.22 -8.30
CA ALA A 137 0.47 -8.81 -9.26
C ALA A 137 1.88 -8.35 -8.86
N THR A 138 2.63 -9.30 -8.30
CA THR A 138 4.08 -9.38 -8.09
C THR A 138 4.95 -8.16 -8.44
N ALA A 139 5.72 -7.73 -7.42
CA ALA A 139 6.99 -7.00 -7.47
C ALA A 139 7.01 -5.58 -8.08
N VAL A 140 6.75 -4.58 -7.23
CA VAL A 140 7.56 -3.35 -7.32
C VAL A 140 8.93 -3.74 -6.79
N GLU A 141 9.93 -3.77 -7.67
CA GLU A 141 11.33 -3.96 -7.32
C GLU A 141 11.75 -2.85 -6.33
N VAL A 142 11.78 -3.19 -5.05
CA VAL A 142 12.35 -2.33 -4.02
C VAL A 142 13.86 -2.39 -4.24
N HIS A 143 14.42 -1.42 -4.96
CA HIS A 143 15.85 -1.15 -4.90
C HIS A 143 16.22 -0.86 -3.43
N VAL A 144 16.77 -1.86 -2.76
CA VAL A 144 17.42 -1.71 -1.46
C VAL A 144 18.70 -0.92 -1.73
N ILE A 145 18.77 0.32 -1.24
CA ILE A 145 20.03 1.04 -1.16
C ILE A 145 20.81 0.38 -0.01
N GLU A 146 21.78 -0.46 -0.34
CA GLU A 146 22.69 -1.07 0.63
C GLU A 146 23.44 0.03 1.40
N GLY A 147 23.28 0.02 2.72
CA GLY A 147 23.83 1.05 3.60
C GLY A 147 23.76 0.70 5.09
N GLY A 148 24.21 -0.51 5.46
CA GLY A 148 24.69 -0.90 6.80
C GLY A 148 23.71 -1.60 7.76
N PRO A 149 24.17 -2.15 8.91
CA PRO A 149 25.50 -2.69 9.23
C PRO A 149 25.51 -4.24 9.22
N SER A 150 26.63 -4.82 8.79
CA SER A 150 26.84 -6.27 8.69
C SER A 150 26.87 -6.96 10.06
N VAL A 151 26.04 -7.98 10.25
CA VAL A 151 26.23 -9.02 11.26
C VAL A 151 26.65 -10.29 10.54
N ARG A 152 27.90 -10.71 10.74
CA ARG A 152 28.45 -11.95 10.19
C ARG A 152 28.02 -13.12 11.05
N VAL A 153 27.31 -14.08 10.46
CA VAL A 153 27.26 -15.47 10.95
C VAL A 153 27.57 -16.35 9.76
N GLY A 154 28.72 -17.03 9.83
CA GLY A 154 29.27 -17.84 8.76
C GLY A 154 28.46 -19.11 8.53
N GLY A 155 28.33 -19.47 7.26
CA GLY A 155 27.73 -20.71 6.80
C GLY A 155 27.88 -20.80 5.28
N THR A 156 28.99 -21.38 4.84
CA THR A 156 29.32 -21.67 3.45
C THR A 156 28.29 -22.63 2.85
N VAL A 157 27.67 -22.26 1.73
CA VAL A 157 27.35 -23.23 0.68
C VAL A 157 27.71 -22.61 -0.68
N GLU A 158 28.52 -23.39 -1.37
CA GLU A 158 29.20 -23.19 -2.64
C GLU A 158 28.30 -22.75 -3.79
N GLN A 159 28.83 -21.80 -4.54
CA GLN A 159 28.34 -21.28 -5.80
C GLN A 159 28.70 -22.27 -6.92
N ILE A 160 27.72 -22.85 -7.60
CA ILE A 160 27.93 -23.54 -8.89
C ILE A 160 27.04 -22.88 -9.94
N ILE A 161 27.65 -22.01 -10.73
CA ILE A 161 27.15 -21.57 -12.04
C ILE A 161 27.91 -22.40 -13.07
N PRO A 162 27.24 -23.14 -13.98
CA PRO A 162 27.81 -23.40 -15.29
C PRO A 162 27.20 -22.44 -16.31
N ALA A 163 28.08 -21.74 -16.99
CA ALA A 163 27.79 -20.90 -18.13
C ALA A 163 27.25 -21.70 -19.32
N ALA A 164 26.43 -21.00 -20.11
CA ALA A 164 26.09 -21.16 -21.52
C ALA A 164 26.68 -22.34 -22.32
N GLY A 165 25.77 -23.03 -23.04
CA GLY A 165 26.05 -23.58 -24.37
C GLY A 165 25.82 -25.09 -24.52
N ALA A 166 24.60 -25.50 -24.90
CA ALA A 166 24.33 -26.69 -25.72
C ALA A 166 22.85 -26.73 -26.15
N ASP A 167 22.63 -27.05 -27.41
CA ASP A 167 21.36 -27.11 -28.16
C ASP A 167 20.20 -27.84 -27.47
N ILE A 168 19.00 -27.26 -27.55
CA ILE A 168 17.74 -27.96 -27.25
C ILE A 168 17.06 -28.31 -28.58
N PRO A 169 16.82 -29.60 -28.90
CA PRO A 169 16.08 -30.00 -30.08
C PRO A 169 14.57 -29.71 -29.93
N VAL A 170 13.97 -29.18 -30.98
CA VAL A 170 12.53 -28.92 -31.12
C VAL A 170 11.78 -30.27 -31.23
N PRO A 171 10.80 -30.57 -30.36
CA PRO A 171 9.92 -31.72 -30.59
C PRO A 171 8.87 -31.39 -31.67
N ALA A 172 8.82 -32.25 -32.69
CA ALA A 172 7.87 -32.20 -33.79
C ALA A 172 6.43 -32.44 -33.30
N ASN A 173 5.51 -31.65 -33.86
CA ASN A 173 4.08 -31.71 -33.62
C ASN A 173 3.45 -32.62 -34.70
N ASP A 174 3.04 -33.84 -34.35
CA ASP A 174 2.24 -34.71 -35.20
C ASP A 174 1.02 -35.21 -34.42
N SER A 175 -0.12 -34.54 -34.61
CA SER A 175 -1.44 -35.04 -34.26
C SER A 175 -2.29 -35.00 -35.52
N ALA A 176 -2.25 -36.09 -36.28
CA ALA A 176 -3.19 -36.37 -37.37
C ALA A 176 -4.53 -36.88 -36.79
N PRO A 177 -5.68 -36.52 -37.39
CA PRO A 177 -7.00 -36.99 -36.97
C PRO A 177 -7.27 -38.45 -37.41
N PRO A 178 -8.14 -39.19 -36.70
CA PRO A 178 -8.43 -40.60 -37.00
C PRO A 178 -9.31 -40.77 -38.26
N PRO A 179 -9.12 -41.85 -39.04
CA PRO A 179 -9.95 -42.15 -40.20
C PRO A 179 -11.30 -42.75 -39.81
N ALA A 180 -12.33 -42.36 -40.57
CA ALA A 180 -13.66 -42.97 -40.57
C ALA A 180 -13.65 -44.29 -41.36
N THR A 181 -14.31 -45.33 -40.83
CA THR A 181 -14.61 -46.55 -41.58
C THR A 181 -16.10 -46.88 -41.47
N HIS A 182 -16.78 -46.79 -42.61
CA HIS A 182 -18.02 -47.51 -42.91
C HIS A 182 -17.69 -48.98 -43.24
N ALA A 183 -18.53 -49.94 -42.83
CA ALA A 183 -19.24 -50.87 -43.74
C ALA A 183 -19.91 -52.06 -43.01
N ALA A 184 -21.25 -52.08 -43.10
CA ALA A 184 -22.20 -53.16 -43.46
C ALA A 184 -21.98 -54.67 -43.14
N SER A 185 -23.11 -55.25 -42.70
CA SER A 185 -23.71 -56.56 -43.05
C SER A 185 -23.17 -57.88 -42.49
N ARG A 186 -24.01 -58.52 -41.66
CA ARG A 186 -24.57 -59.86 -41.92
C ARG A 186 -25.93 -60.01 -41.27
#